data_AF-A0A7J5EB39-F1
#
_entry.id   AF-A0A7J5EB39-F1
#
_cell.length_a   1.000
_cell.length_b   1.000
_cell.length_c   1.000
_cell.angle_alpha   90.00
_cell.angle_beta   90.00
_cell.angle_gamma   90.00
#
_symmetry.space_group_name_H-M   'P 1'
#
loop_
_entity.id
_entity.type
_entity.pdbx_description
1 polymer ?
#
loop_
_entity_poly.entity_id
_entity_poly.type
_entity_poly.pdbx_seq_one_letter_code
_entity_poly.pdbx_strand_id
1 'polypeptide(L)'
;MGAIVFWTLVRIVILIPSLWLLFDWMEYKYWWMIGIMSIYGIVLHPAYIQYRLFLEENKEILNNTLCATCAHFDETAVICLKYDKHPTVKFLPCEGFEWEPKNNSNNSRNNEEY
;
A
#
# COMPACT_ATOMS: atom_id res chain seq x y z
N MET A 1 1.81 -0.93 -7.88
CA MET A 1 2.86 -0.31 -7.03
C MET A 1 3.63 0.82 -7.69
N GLY A 2 4.06 0.73 -8.97
CA GLY A 2 4.89 1.77 -9.61
C GLY A 2 4.21 3.16 -9.79
N ALA A 3 2.91 3.20 -10.12
CA ALA A 3 2.18 4.45 -10.29
C ALA A 3 2.08 5.27 -8.98
N ILE A 4 1.99 4.58 -7.85
CA ILE A 4 1.98 5.16 -6.50
C ILE A 4 3.31 5.87 -6.26
N VAL A 5 4.42 5.15 -6.43
CA VAL A 5 5.78 5.69 -6.24
C VAL A 5 6.06 6.85 -7.18
N PHE A 6 5.67 6.74 -8.46
CA PHE A 6 5.86 7.79 -9.46
C PHE A 6 5.17 9.11 -9.06
N TRP A 7 3.90 9.04 -8.66
CA TRP A 7 3.16 10.23 -8.23
C TRP A 7 3.70 10.84 -6.94
N THR A 8 4.21 10.01 -6.01
CA THR A 8 4.85 10.50 -4.78
C THR A 8 6.17 11.21 -5.09
N LEU A 9 6.98 10.68 -6.00
CA LEU A 9 8.22 11.32 -6.46
C LEU A 9 7.96 12.69 -7.11
N VAL A 10 6.97 12.76 -8.01
CA VAL A 10 6.56 14.03 -8.64
C VAL A 10 6.16 15.06 -7.60
N ARG A 11 5.39 14.65 -6.59
CA ARG A 11 4.97 15.54 -5.49
C ARG A 11 6.15 16.04 -4.67
N ILE A 12 7.14 15.19 -4.37
CA ILE A 12 8.35 15.60 -3.64
C ILE A 12 9.16 16.61 -4.44
N VAL A 13 9.34 16.35 -5.75
CA VAL A 13 10.06 17.25 -6.67
C VAL A 13 9.40 18.62 -6.76
N ILE A 14 8.09 18.72 -6.58
CA ILE A 14 7.37 20.00 -6.56
C ILE A 14 7.39 20.63 -5.16
N LEU A 15 7.26 19.82 -4.10
CA LEU A 15 7.15 20.28 -2.72
C LEU A 15 8.44 20.97 -2.25
N ILE A 16 9.60 20.39 -2.54
CA ILE A 16 10.92 20.92 -2.13
C ILE A 16 11.16 22.34 -2.67
N PRO A 17 11.09 22.60 -4.00
CA PRO A 17 11.27 23.96 -4.52
C PRO A 17 10.15 24.90 -4.09
N SER A 18 8.91 24.40 -3.90
CA SER A 18 7.83 25.22 -3.36
C SER A 18 8.13 25.69 -1.93
N LEU A 19 8.63 24.81 -1.06
CA LEU A 19 9.01 25.16 0.32
C LEU A 19 10.22 26.10 0.34
N TRP A 20 11.16 25.94 -0.59
CA TRP A 20 12.33 26.79 -0.69
C TRP A 20 11.96 28.22 -1.12
N LEU A 21 11.05 28.38 -2.07
CA LEU A 21 10.54 29.69 -2.50
C LEU A 21 9.76 30.40 -1.39
N LEU A 22 9.03 29.64 -0.56
CA LEU A 22 8.30 30.15 0.60
C LEU A 22 9.20 30.51 1.79
N PHE A 23 10.44 29.99 1.85
CA PHE A 23 11.36 30.25 2.97
C PHE A 23 11.75 31.72 3.07
N ASP A 24 11.92 32.40 1.93
CA ASP A 24 12.38 33.79 1.89
C ASP A 24 11.28 34.79 2.32
N TRP A 25 10.02 34.39 2.21
CA TRP A 25 8.87 35.27 2.49
C TRP A 25 8.30 35.13 3.90
N MET A 26 8.77 34.15 4.68
CA MET A 26 8.07 33.73 5.88
C MET A 26 8.97 33.70 7.11
N GLU A 27 8.46 34.21 8.24
CA GLU A 27 9.20 34.15 9.50
C GLU A 27 9.46 32.71 9.93
N TYR A 28 10.67 32.46 10.46
CA TYR A 28 11.17 31.13 10.85
C TYR A 28 10.21 30.35 11.76
N LYS A 29 9.42 31.06 12.58
CA LYS A 29 8.42 30.48 13.48
C LYS A 29 7.29 29.76 12.73
N TYR A 30 6.84 30.26 11.59
CA TYR A 30 5.76 29.65 10.81
C TYR A 30 6.26 28.59 9.83
N TRP A 31 7.55 28.61 9.52
CA TRP A 31 8.17 27.66 8.60
C TRP A 31 8.03 26.20 9.04
N TRP A 32 8.25 25.92 10.32
CA TRP A 32 8.07 24.57 10.87
C TRP A 32 6.62 24.09 10.80
N MET A 33 5.65 24.97 11.06
CA MET A 33 4.23 24.60 11.02
C MET A 33 3.79 24.28 9.58
N ILE A 34 4.15 25.13 8.62
CA ILE A 34 3.82 24.91 7.20
C ILE A 34 4.56 23.69 6.65
N GLY A 35 5.82 23.46 7.04
CA GLY A 35 6.58 22.30 6.60
C GLY A 35 5.92 20.98 6.99
N ILE A 36 5.53 20.84 8.27
CA ILE A 36 4.83 19.65 8.77
C ILE A 36 3.47 19.49 8.08
N MET A 37 2.71 20.58 7.94
CA MET A 37 1.40 20.55 7.30
C MET A 37 1.49 20.15 5.82
N SER A 38 2.52 20.62 5.12
CA SER A 38 2.79 20.29 3.72
C SER A 38 3.14 18.82 3.55
N ILE A 39 4.01 18.27 4.41
CA ILE A 39 4.33 16.84 4.41
C ILE A 39 3.06 16.02 4.64
N TYR A 40 2.24 16.39 5.61
CA TYR A 40 0.99 15.69 5.89
C TYR A 40 0.01 15.73 4.70
N GLY A 41 -0.22 16.91 4.14
CA GLY A 41 -1.16 17.10 3.04
C GLY A 41 -0.72 16.48 1.72
N ILE A 42 0.59 16.48 1.44
CA ILE A 42 1.10 16.06 0.13
C ILE A 42 1.58 14.60 0.14
N VAL A 43 2.03 14.07 1.28
CA VAL A 43 2.53 12.69 1.38
C VAL A 43 1.48 11.76 1.97
N LEU A 44 0.92 12.11 3.13
CA LEU A 44 0.00 11.24 3.89
C LEU A 44 -1.37 11.13 3.22
N HIS A 45 -1.93 12.25 2.76
CA HIS A 45 -3.25 12.26 2.12
C HIS A 45 -3.34 11.37 0.86
N PRO A 46 -2.45 11.45 -0.14
CA PRO A 46 -2.55 10.57 -1.28
C PRO A 46 -2.18 9.11 -0.95
N ALA A 47 -1.29 8.87 0.02
CA ALA A 47 -1.01 7.51 0.48
C ALA A 47 -2.29 6.84 1.02
N TYR A 48 -3.09 7.57 1.79
CA TYR A 48 -4.37 7.08 2.29
C TYR A 48 -5.38 6.82 1.16
N ILE A 49 -5.52 7.74 0.20
CA ILE A 49 -6.43 7.57 -0.94
C ILE A 49 -6.04 6.36 -1.79
N GLN A 50 -4.74 6.19 -2.05
CA GLN A 50 -4.25 5.07 -2.86
C GLN A 50 -4.43 3.74 -2.14
N TYR A 51 -4.22 3.70 -0.81
CA TYR A 51 -4.54 2.53 -0.01
C TYR A 51 -6.03 2.17 -0.10
N ARG A 52 -6.92 3.17 0.01
CA ARG A 52 -8.36 2.98 -0.13
C ARG A 52 -8.76 2.48 -1.51
N LEU A 53 -8.20 3.06 -2.57
CA LEU A 53 -8.48 2.65 -3.95
C LEU A 53 -8.00 1.21 -4.20
N PHE A 54 -6.79 0.88 -3.73
CA PHE A 54 -6.27 -0.48 -3.81
C PHE A 54 -7.17 -1.47 -3.06
N LEU A 55 -7.65 -1.10 -1.88
CA LEU A 55 -8.56 -1.95 -1.11
C LEU A 55 -9.89 -2.15 -1.85
N GLU A 56 -10.44 -1.11 -2.46
CA GLU A 56 -11.72 -1.14 -3.18
C GLU A 56 -11.64 -2.00 -4.44
N GLU A 57 -10.60 -1.80 -5.28
CA GLU A 57 -10.38 -2.56 -6.51
C GLU A 57 -10.14 -4.05 -6.23
N ASN A 58 -9.42 -4.35 -5.14
CA ASN A 58 -9.11 -5.73 -4.79
C ASN A 58 -10.16 -6.38 -3.89
N LYS A 59 -11.16 -5.62 -3.40
CA LYS A 59 -12.27 -6.15 -2.59
C LYS A 59 -13.09 -7.19 -3.35
N GLU A 60 -13.24 -7.00 -4.66
CA GLU A 60 -13.93 -7.96 -5.52
C GLU A 60 -13.11 -9.25 -5.67
N ILE A 61 -11.78 -9.15 -5.79
CA ILE A 61 -10.88 -10.30 -5.85
C ILE A 61 -10.82 -11.01 -4.49
N LEU A 62 -10.75 -10.27 -3.38
CA LEU A 62 -10.72 -10.80 -2.02
C LEU A 62 -12.03 -11.49 -1.61
N ASN A 63 -13.19 -11.04 -2.10
CA ASN A 63 -14.46 -11.63 -1.68
C ASN A 63 -14.98 -12.70 -2.65
N ASN A 64 -14.67 -12.60 -3.94
CA ASN A 64 -15.25 -13.48 -4.96
C ASN A 64 -14.30 -14.57 -5.47
N THR A 65 -13.05 -14.64 -4.99
CA THR A 65 -12.10 -15.68 -5.43
C THR A 65 -11.68 -16.61 -4.29
N LEU A 66 -11.51 -17.90 -4.63
CA LEU A 66 -10.95 -18.92 -3.74
C LEU A 66 -9.52 -18.57 -3.26
N CYS A 67 -8.84 -17.62 -3.92
CA CYS A 67 -7.48 -17.20 -3.55
C CYS A 67 -7.44 -16.50 -2.19
N ALA A 68 -8.51 -15.81 -1.78
CA ALA A 68 -8.55 -15.06 -0.52
C ALA A 68 -8.55 -15.94 0.73
N THR A 69 -8.97 -17.20 0.61
CA THR A 69 -8.96 -18.19 1.71
C THR A 69 -7.68 -19.03 1.74
N CYS A 70 -6.75 -18.77 0.81
CA CYS A 70 -5.49 -19.51 0.67
C CYS A 70 -4.45 -19.04 1.70
N ALA A 71 -3.68 -19.97 2.27
CA ALA A 71 -2.61 -19.68 3.22
C ALA A 71 -1.44 -18.87 2.61
N HIS A 72 -1.20 -18.99 1.31
CA HIS A 72 -0.08 -18.36 0.59
C HIS A 72 -0.45 -17.05 -0.09
N PHE A 73 -1.64 -16.53 0.18
CA PHE A 73 -2.11 -15.27 -0.37
C PHE A 73 -1.89 -14.14 0.64
N ASP A 74 -1.17 -13.10 0.23
CA ASP A 74 -1.00 -11.89 1.01
C ASP A 74 -2.05 -10.86 0.57
N GLU A 75 -3.00 -10.59 1.46
CA GLU A 75 -4.10 -9.65 1.27
C GLU A 75 -3.62 -8.18 1.16
N THR A 76 -2.47 -7.85 1.75
CA THR A 76 -1.94 -6.48 1.77
C THR A 76 -1.27 -6.09 0.46
N ALA A 77 -0.64 -7.05 -0.21
CA ALA A 77 0.03 -6.86 -1.50
C ALA A 77 -0.75 -7.47 -2.68
N VAL A 78 -1.83 -8.22 -2.41
CA VAL A 78 -2.65 -8.96 -3.39
C VAL A 78 -1.72 -9.78 -4.29
N ILE A 79 -0.95 -10.66 -3.65
CA ILE A 79 0.04 -11.49 -4.30
C ILE A 79 -0.03 -12.91 -3.76
N CYS A 80 0.14 -13.88 -4.66
CA CYS A 80 0.38 -15.25 -4.27
C CYS A 80 1.88 -15.44 -4.04
N LEU A 81 2.29 -15.64 -2.78
CA LEU A 81 3.70 -15.79 -2.38
C LEU A 81 4.36 -17.03 -3.00
N LYS A 82 3.57 -18.06 -3.30
CA LYS A 82 4.07 -19.32 -3.86
C LYS A 82 4.51 -19.22 -5.31
N TYR A 83 3.79 -18.42 -6.11
CA TYR A 83 4.08 -18.24 -7.53
C TYR A 83 4.62 -16.84 -7.87
N ASP A 84 4.74 -15.97 -6.86
CA ASP A 84 5.12 -14.57 -6.98
C ASP A 84 4.30 -13.81 -8.05
N LYS A 85 3.00 -14.13 -8.13
CA LYS A 85 2.08 -13.62 -9.16
C LYS A 85 0.89 -12.94 -8.52
N HIS A 86 0.48 -11.83 -9.14
CA HIS A 86 -0.70 -11.08 -8.74
C HIS A 86 -1.95 -11.74 -9.35
N PRO A 87 -2.89 -12.26 -8.54
CA PRO A 87 -4.17 -12.70 -9.05
C PRO A 87 -4.96 -11.52 -9.65
N THR A 88 -5.65 -11.77 -10.74
CA THR A 88 -6.61 -10.82 -11.34
C THR A 88 -7.95 -11.52 -11.55
N VAL A 89 -9.01 -10.76 -11.80
CA VAL A 89 -10.39 -11.30 -11.93
C VAL A 89 -10.50 -12.43 -12.97
N LYS A 90 -9.63 -12.43 -14.00
CA LYS A 90 -9.57 -13.47 -15.03
C LYS A 90 -8.46 -14.50 -14.86
N PHE A 91 -7.49 -14.26 -13.97
CA PHE A 91 -6.31 -15.10 -13.83
C PHE A 91 -6.03 -15.41 -12.36
N LEU A 92 -6.30 -16.66 -11.98
CA LEU A 92 -5.92 -17.20 -10.68
C LEU A 92 -4.61 -17.99 -10.85
N PRO A 93 -3.51 -17.63 -10.17
CA PRO A 93 -2.20 -18.26 -10.34
C PRO A 93 -2.18 -19.77 -10.09
N CYS A 94 -3.07 -20.26 -9.23
CA CYS A 94 -3.15 -21.66 -8.83
C CYS A 94 -4.38 -22.39 -9.37
N GLU A 95 -5.30 -21.70 -10.05
CA GLU A 95 -6.60 -22.21 -10.55
C GLU A 95 -7.41 -23.08 -9.55
N GLY A 96 -7.07 -23.04 -8.25
CA GLY A 96 -7.64 -23.90 -7.21
C GLY A 96 -6.97 -25.28 -7.03
N PHE A 97 -6.02 -25.70 -7.86
CA PHE A 97 -5.38 -27.02 -7.76
C PHE A 97 -4.45 -27.17 -6.55
N GLU A 98 -3.69 -26.12 -6.25
CA GLU A 98 -2.73 -26.09 -5.12
C GLU A 98 -3.21 -25.15 -4.01
N TRP A 99 -4.54 -25.02 -3.87
CA TRP A 99 -5.16 -24.24 -2.82
C TRP A 99 -5.02 -24.95 -1.47
N GLU A 100 -4.45 -24.25 -0.49
CA GLU A 100 -4.35 -24.73 0.88
C GLU A 100 -5.14 -23.80 1.81
N PRO A 101 -6.08 -24.32 2.63
CA PRO A 101 -6.84 -23.49 3.55
C PRO A 101 -5.91 -22.84 4.56
N LYS A 102 -6.20 -21.59 4.92
CA LYS A 102 -5.56 -20.87 6.03
C LYS A 102 -5.78 -21.67 7.32
N ASN A 103 -4.83 -22.55 7.66
CA ASN A 103 -4.92 -23.35 8.88
C ASN A 103 -4.70 -22.41 10.08
N ASN A 104 -5.73 -22.24 10.92
CA ASN A 104 -5.68 -21.43 12.14
C ASN A 104 -4.63 -21.92 13.18
N SER A 105 -3.84 -22.94 12.85
CA SER A 105 -2.75 -23.45 13.70
C SER A 105 -1.42 -22.70 13.55
N ASN A 106 -1.26 -21.80 12.57
CA ASN A 106 0.01 -21.07 12.34
C ASN A 106 0.05 -19.67 12.94
N ASN A 107 -0.93 -19.27 13.75
CA ASN A 107 -0.84 -18.06 14.58
C ASN A 107 -0.13 -18.30 15.94
N SER A 108 0.42 -19.50 16.15
CA SER A 108 1.10 -19.86 17.39
C SER A 108 2.61 -20.01 17.26
N ARG A 109 3.21 -19.98 16.05
CA ARG A 109 4.67 -20.06 15.88
C ARG A 109 5.40 -18.73 15.74
N ASN A 110 4.68 -17.64 15.46
CA ASN A 110 5.31 -16.32 15.34
C ASN A 110 5.28 -15.52 16.66
N ASN A 111 4.85 -16.14 17.76
CA ASN A 111 4.84 -15.56 19.10
C ASN A 111 5.76 -16.32 20.08
N GLU A 112 6.73 -17.10 19.58
CA GLU A 112 7.73 -17.81 20.40
C GLU A 112 9.17 -17.40 20.07
N GLU A 113 9.38 -16.39 19.21
CA GLU A 113 10.71 -15.88 18.84
C GLU A 113 10.85 -14.39 19.19
N TYR A 114 10.54 -14.03 20.44
CA TYR A 114 11.07 -12.84 21.13
C TYR A 114 11.20 -13.13 22.64
#